data_AF-A0A380ZEV2-F1
#
_entry.id   AF-A0A380ZEV2-F1
#
_cell.length_a   1.000
_cell.length_b   1.000
_cell.length_c   1.000
_cell.angle_alpha   90.00
_cell.angle_beta   90.00
_cell.angle_gamma   90.00
#
_symmetry.space_group_name_H-M   'P 1'
#
loop_
_entity.id
_entity.type
_entity.pdbx_description
1 polymer ?
#
loop_
_entity_poly.entity_id
_entity_poly.type
_entity_poly.pdbx_seq_one_letter_code
_entity_poly.pdbx_strand_id
1 'polypeptide(L)' 'MNDRDEKNLTNHFSLREDLLGVNSEIARKLRQFYTEIQEEPLPKRLLELLEKLEQAEQFSINNIEKV' A
#
# COMPACT_ATOMS: atom_id res chain seq x y z
N MET A 1 11.77 -24.24 -3.44
CA MET A 1 12.21 -22.92 -3.89
C MET A 1 11.12 -22.38 -4.79
N ASN A 2 10.38 -21.39 -4.30
CA ASN A 2 9.19 -20.86 -4.98
C ASN A 2 9.58 -19.53 -5.63
N ASP A 3 10.38 -19.60 -6.70
CA ASP A 3 10.95 -18.42 -7.37
C ASP A 3 10.02 -17.84 -8.46
N ARG A 4 8.75 -18.27 -8.50
CA ARG A 4 7.81 -17.93 -9.58
C ARG A 4 6.91 -16.72 -9.31
N ASP A 5 6.86 -16.23 -8.07
CA ASP A 5 5.90 -15.19 -7.69
C ASP A 5 6.45 -13.76 -7.80
N GLU A 6 7.77 -13.55 -7.90
CA GLU A 6 8.33 -12.20 -8.03
C GLU A 6 8.10 -11.56 -9.41
N LYS A 7 7.97 -12.36 -10.48
CA LYS A 7 7.87 -11.82 -11.85
C LYS A 7 6.51 -11.22 -12.20
N ASN A 8 5.47 -11.46 -11.40
CA ASN A 8 4.16 -10.87 -11.64
C ASN A 8 4.04 -9.43 -11.14
N LEU A 9 4.85 -9.01 -10.17
CA LEU A 9 4.83 -7.63 -9.68
C LEU A 9 5.62 -6.67 -10.60
N THR A 10 6.68 -7.16 -11.23
CA THR A 10 7.54 -6.37 -12.14
C THR A 10 6.83 -5.97 -13.44
N ASN A 11 5.91 -6.79 -13.94
CA ASN A 11 5.22 -6.57 -15.22
C ASN A 11 4.20 -5.41 -15.20
N HIS A 12 3.68 -5.01 -14.03
CA HIS A 12 2.73 -3.88 -13.97
C HIS A 12 3.44 -2.53 -14.18
N PHE A 13 4.70 -2.42 -13.73
CA PHE A 13 5.45 -1.18 -13.84
C PHE A 13 6.03 -0.97 -15.24
N SER A 14 6.44 -2.04 -15.94
CA SER A 14 6.97 -1.92 -17.31
C SER A 14 5.92 -1.36 -18.28
N LEU A 15 4.66 -1.83 -18.19
CA LEU A 15 3.56 -1.27 -18.99
C LEU A 15 3.32 0.22 -18.70
N ARG A 16 3.49 0.63 -17.44
CA ARG A 16 3.33 2.03 -17.01
C ARG A 16 4.53 2.89 -17.38
N GLU A 17 5.73 2.32 -17.42
CA GLU A 17 6.97 2.98 -17.83
C GLU A 17 6.97 3.28 -19.32
N ASP A 18 6.45 2.36 -20.14
CA ASP A 18 6.25 2.57 -21.57
C ASP A 18 5.29 3.75 -21.83
N LEU A 19 4.26 3.93 -20.99
CA LEU A 19 3.35 5.08 -21.04
C LEU A 19 3.99 6.40 -20.58
N LEU A 20 5.00 6.32 -19.70
CA LEU A 20 5.73 7.49 -19.19
C LEU A 20 6.84 7.94 -20.16
N GLY A 21 7.23 7.09 -21.13
CA GLY A 21 8.17 7.42 -22.19
C GLY A 21 9.48 7.98 -21.65
N VAL A 22 9.79 9.23 -21.99
CA VAL A 22 11.01 9.95 -21.52
C VAL A 22 11.05 10.17 -20.00
N ASN A 23 9.91 10.09 -19.31
CA ASN A 23 9.79 10.24 -17.86
C ASN A 23 9.87 8.91 -17.11
N SER A 24 10.04 7.78 -17.80
CA SER A 24 10.20 6.45 -17.19
C SER A 24 11.33 6.41 -16.15
N GLU A 25 12.47 7.02 -16.46
CA GLU A 25 13.64 7.12 -15.59
C GLU A 25 13.38 7.97 -14.34
N ILE A 26 12.55 9.02 -14.47
CA ILE A 26 12.12 9.86 -13.35
C ILE A 26 11.22 9.04 -12.42
N ALA A 27 10.25 8.32 -12.98
CA ALA A 27 9.38 7.43 -12.21
C ALA A 27 10.16 6.32 -11.50
N ARG A 28 11.17 5.76 -12.16
CA ARG A 28 12.08 4.77 -11.58
C ARG A 28 12.82 5.32 -10.36
N LYS A 29 13.42 6.50 -10.47
CA LYS A 29 14.12 7.17 -9.37
C LYS A 29 13.18 7.51 -8.20
N LEU A 30 11.98 8.02 -8.49
CA LEU A 30 10.99 8.31 -7.44
C LEU A 30 10.60 7.05 -6.67
N ARG A 31 10.36 5.93 -7.36
CA ARG A 31 10.04 4.67 -6.68
C ARG A 31 11.20 4.20 -5.81
N GLN A 32 12.43 4.22 -6.32
CA GLN A 32 13.62 3.87 -5.53
C GLN A 32 13.71 4.73 -4.27
N PHE A 33 13.57 6.05 -4.40
CA PHE A 33 13.58 6.99 -3.29
C PHE A 33 12.48 6.68 -2.25
N TYR A 34 11.24 6.50 -2.67
CA TYR A 34 10.15 6.19 -1.74
C TYR A 34 10.31 4.81 -1.09
N THR A 35 10.84 3.80 -1.80
CA THR A 35 11.14 2.48 -1.24
C THR A 35 12.25 2.56 -0.19
N GLU A 36 13.32 3.31 -0.45
CA GLU A 36 14.43 3.52 0.50
C GLU A 36 13.98 4.25 1.78
N ILE A 37 12.99 5.15 1.68
CA ILE A 37 12.48 5.91 2.84
C ILE A 37 11.41 5.14 3.60
N GLN A 38 10.79 4.13 2.99
CA GLN A 38 9.72 3.36 3.61
C GLN A 38 10.22 2.37 4.69
N GLU A 39 11.50 2.41 5.06
CA GLU A 39 12.08 1.57 6.13
C GLU A 39 11.62 1.95 7.54
N GLU A 40 10.81 3.00 7.71
CA GLU A 40 10.26 3.34 9.01
C GLU A 40 9.02 2.47 9.35
N PRO A 41 8.95 1.89 10.57
CA PRO A 41 7.78 1.15 11.00
C PRO A 41 6.54 2.06 10.95
N LEU A 42 5.40 1.48 10.56
CA LEU A 42 4.15 2.22 10.45
C LEU A 42 3.89 3.05 11.72
N PRO A 43 3.66 4.37 11.61
CA PRO A 43 3.44 5.22 12.78
C PRO A 43 2.33 4.68 13.68
N LYS A 44 2.57 4.63 14.99
CA LYS A 44 1.61 4.13 15.99
C LYS A 44 0.22 4.78 15.89
N ARG A 45 0.18 6.07 15.52
CA ARG A 45 -1.08 6.80 15.29
C ARG A 45 -1.97 6.13 14.24
N LEU A 46 -1.40 5.54 13.19
CA LEU A 46 -2.18 4.85 12.17
C LEU A 46 -2.80 3.57 12.73
N LEU A 47 -2.06 2.83 13.57
CA LEU A 47 -2.60 1.65 14.27
C LEU A 47 -3.73 2.04 15.23
N GLU A 48 -3.54 3.12 16.01
CA GLU A 48 -4.59 3.63 16.91
C GLU A 48 -5.85 4.09 16.16
N LEU A 49 -5.70 4.60 14.93
CA LEU A 49 -6.85 4.95 14.08
C LEU A 49 -7.56 3.71 13.54
N LEU A 50 -6.82 2.64 13.21
CA LEU A 50 -7.41 1.36 12.80
C LEU A 50 -8.19 0.71 13.95
N GLU A 51 -7.65 0.73 15.17
CA GLU A 51 -8.36 0.24 16.37
C GLU A 51 -9.65 1.04 16.63
N LYS A 52 -9.60 2.37 16.48
CA LYS A 52 -10.80 3.22 16.62
C LYS A 52 -11.84 2.94 15.55
N LEU A 53 -11.39 2.66 14.31
CA LEU A 53 -12.28 2.31 13.21
C LEU A 53 -12.99 0.98 13.50
N GLU A 54 -12.25 -0.04 13.94
CA GLU A 54 -12.82 -1.34 14.32
C GLU A 54 -13.84 -1.21 15.46
N GLN A 55 -13.51 -0.44 16.50
CA GLN A 55 -14.43 -0.17 17.59
C GLN A 55 -15.71 0.51 17.08
N ALA A 56 -15.58 1.55 16.24
CA ALA A 56 -16.73 2.26 15.69
C ALA A 56 -17.61 1.36 14.82
N GLU A 57 -17.02 0.48 14.00
CA GLU A 57 -17.77 -0.52 13.23
C GLU A 57 -18.51 -1.48 14.16
N GLN A 58 -17.84 -2.05 15.17
CA GLN A 58 -18.48 -2.94 16.13
C GLN A 58 -19.62 -2.25 16.89
N PHE A 59 -19.41 -1.03 17.37
CA PHE A 59 -20.48 -0.26 18.03
C PHE A 59 -21.63 0.04 17.07
N SER A 60 -21.35 0.36 15.80
CA SER A 60 -22.41 0.60 14.81
C SER A 60 -23.23 -0.66 14.53
N ILE A 61 -22.58 -1.81 14.36
CA ILE A 61 -23.21 -3.11 14.12
C ILE A 61 -24.04 -3.53 15.35
N ASN A 62 -23.47 -3.39 16.54
CA ASN A 62 -24.15 -3.70 17.81
C ASN A 62 -25.38 -2.81 18.06
N ASN A 63 -25.41 -1.59 17.51
CA ASN A 63 -26.56 -0.70 17.59
C ASN A 63 -27.62 -1.04 16.53
N ILE A 64 -27.25 -1.63 15.39
CA ILE A 64 -28.18 -2.10 14.35
C ILE A 64 -28.91 -3.38 14.81
N GLU A 65 -28.24 -4.30 15.50
CA GLU A 65 -28.87 -5.54 16.01
C GLU A 65 -29.84 -5.32 17.19
N LYS A 66 -29.82 -4.14 17.82
CA LYS A 66 -30.65 -3.80 18.98
C LYS A 66 -31.93 -3.03 18.66
N VAL A 67 -32.22 -2.78 17.38
CA VAL A 67 -33.45 -2.14 16.88
C VAL A 67 -34.35 -3.17 16.22
#